data_AF-A0A8J3M242-F1
#
_entry.id   AF-A0A8J3M242-F1
#
_cell.length_a   1.000
_cell.length_b   1.000
_cell.length_c   1.000
_cell.angle_alpha   90.00
_cell.angle_beta   90.00
_cell.angle_gamma   90.00
#
_symmetry.space_group_name_H-M   'P 1'
#
loop_
_entity.id
_entity.type
_entity.pdbx_description
1 polymer ?
#
loop_
_entity_poly.entity_id
_entity_poly.type
_entity_poly.pdbx_seq_one_letter_code
_entity_poly.pdbx_strand_id
1 'polypeptide(L)'
;MTTVPLPTSDPGAPPPAAGGQNRIILILGIVAAVLLLTVVAIVFLLIGRGTAGPGAGETPTPTLTASESPSPSPTTSEEPDETQAPVDNSTRFTNFTADLTVECDPTGEQDKPEITFSWTAANAVEAWYTPSDEDAKNDNYMQFPNANAGSNNDLTDEHLFPCNHDQYLDVTITLVGPNGEHVSHHVVYEDVNWQG
;
A
#
# COMPACT_ATOMS: atom_id res chain seq x y z
N MET A 1 47.11 3.24 55.96
CA MET A 1 46.92 3.82 54.61
C MET A 1 47.57 2.85 53.64
N THR A 2 46.78 2.03 52.97
CA THR A 2 47.24 0.90 52.16
C THR A 2 46.92 1.21 50.71
N THR A 3 47.95 1.48 49.91
CA THR A 3 47.87 1.72 48.47
C THR A 3 47.69 0.41 47.72
N VAL A 4 46.56 0.28 47.02
CA VAL A 4 46.24 -0.83 46.11
C VAL A 4 46.77 -0.48 44.72
N PRO A 5 47.58 -1.32 44.06
CA PRO A 5 48.05 -1.05 42.71
C PRO A 5 46.98 -1.35 41.65
N LEU A 6 46.92 -0.51 40.61
CA LEU A 6 46.04 -0.66 39.45
C LEU A 6 46.47 -1.86 38.56
N PRO A 7 45.52 -2.59 37.95
CA PRO A 7 45.83 -3.59 36.94
C PRO A 7 46.26 -2.94 35.62
N THR A 8 47.36 -3.44 35.07
CA THR A 8 47.91 -3.07 33.76
C THR A 8 47.08 -3.73 32.65
N SER A 9 46.48 -2.93 31.77
CA SER A 9 45.81 -3.41 30.55
C SER A 9 46.85 -3.81 29.50
N ASP A 10 46.80 -5.08 29.08
CA ASP A 10 47.62 -5.66 28.03
C ASP A 10 46.96 -5.42 26.64
N PRO A 11 47.63 -4.81 25.65
CA PRO A 11 47.10 -4.68 24.31
C PRO A 11 47.66 -5.79 23.42
N GLY A 12 46.95 -6.91 23.28
CA GLY A 12 47.44 -7.96 22.38
C GLY A 12 46.57 -9.20 22.22
N ALA A 13 45.61 -9.15 21.30
CA ALA A 13 45.34 -10.29 20.40
C ALA A 13 44.53 -9.81 19.18
N PRO A 14 45.05 -9.92 17.93
CA PRO A 14 44.21 -9.82 16.76
C PRO A 14 43.24 -11.01 16.68
N PRO A 15 42.00 -10.82 16.21
CA PRO A 15 41.00 -11.88 16.12
C PRO A 15 41.42 -12.97 15.11
N PRO A 16 41.02 -14.23 15.34
CA PRO A 16 41.25 -15.31 14.39
C PRO A 16 40.52 -15.05 13.08
N ALA A 17 41.22 -15.19 11.95
CA ALA A 17 40.64 -15.10 10.63
C ALA A 17 39.61 -16.23 10.43
N ALA A 18 38.32 -15.86 10.42
CA ALA A 18 37.22 -16.79 10.25
C ALA A 18 37.09 -17.27 8.78
N GLY A 19 37.25 -18.59 8.62
CA GLY A 19 36.87 -19.48 7.52
C GLY A 19 36.30 -18.90 6.22
N GLY A 20 37.10 -18.94 5.14
CA GLY A 20 36.73 -18.57 3.77
C GLY A 20 35.79 -19.54 3.03
N GLN A 21 35.14 -20.50 3.70
CA GLN A 21 34.32 -21.52 3.04
C GLN A 21 32.85 -21.10 2.87
N ASN A 22 32.32 -20.24 3.76
CA ASN A 22 30.93 -19.77 3.69
C ASN A 22 30.71 -18.66 2.64
N ARG A 23 31.78 -17.96 2.24
CA ARG A 23 31.69 -16.92 1.19
C ARG A 23 31.51 -17.52 -0.21
N ILE A 24 32.06 -18.70 -0.47
CA ILE A 24 31.93 -19.36 -1.78
C ILE A 24 30.49 -19.81 -2.01
N ILE A 25 29.83 -20.36 -0.98
CA ILE A 25 28.42 -20.80 -1.07
C ILE A 25 27.49 -19.60 -1.31
N LEU A 26 27.73 -18.47 -0.63
CA LEU A 26 26.95 -17.25 -0.82
C LEU A 26 27.10 -16.66 -2.24
N ILE A 27 28.33 -16.64 -2.78
CA ILE A 27 28.58 -16.17 -4.15
C ILE A 27 27.91 -17.09 -5.18
N LEU A 28 27.98 -18.42 -5.01
CA LEU A 28 27.32 -19.38 -5.89
C LEU A 28 25.78 -19.23 -5.86
N GLY A 29 25.21 -18.96 -4.69
CA GLY A 29 23.78 -18.70 -4.54
C GLY A 29 23.33 -17.46 -5.33
N ILE A 30 24.09 -16.36 -5.23
CA ILE A 30 23.79 -15.12 -5.98
C ILE A 30 23.89 -15.36 -7.49
N VAL A 31 24.95 -16.04 -7.95
CA VAL A 31 25.14 -16.33 -9.38
C VAL A 31 23.99 -17.20 -9.91
N ALA A 32 23.57 -18.22 -9.16
CA ALA A 32 22.45 -19.08 -9.55
C ALA A 32 21.12 -18.30 -9.62
N ALA A 33 20.85 -17.41 -8.65
CA ALA A 33 19.64 -16.60 -8.63
C ALA A 33 19.58 -15.61 -9.79
N VAL A 34 20.68 -14.92 -10.10
CA VAL A 34 20.76 -13.98 -11.23
C VAL A 34 20.58 -14.70 -12.57
N LEU A 35 21.18 -15.88 -12.71
CA LEU A 35 21.07 -16.68 -13.94
C LEU A 35 19.63 -17.18 -14.15
N LEU A 36 18.96 -17.60 -13.08
CA LEU A 36 17.53 -17.97 -13.12
C LEU A 36 16.64 -16.79 -13.53
N LEU A 37 16.82 -15.61 -12.91
CA LEU A 37 16.07 -14.40 -13.24
C LEU A 37 16.24 -14.01 -14.71
N THR A 38 17.46 -14.13 -15.23
CA THR A 38 17.76 -13.81 -16.64
C THR A 38 16.99 -14.73 -17.60
N VAL A 39 16.93 -16.03 -17.31
CA VAL A 39 16.16 -16.99 -18.12
C VAL A 39 14.67 -16.69 -18.07
N VAL A 40 14.12 -16.41 -16.89
CA VAL A 40 12.70 -16.06 -16.72
C VAL A 40 12.35 -14.80 -17.52
N ALA A 41 13.17 -13.75 -17.44
CA ALA A 41 12.98 -12.53 -18.20
C ALA A 41 12.97 -12.78 -19.72
N ILE A 42 13.90 -13.62 -20.23
CA ILE A 42 13.94 -13.98 -21.65
C ILE A 42 12.66 -14.72 -22.07
N VAL A 43 12.16 -15.66 -21.26
CA VAL A 43 10.92 -16.39 -21.56
C VAL A 43 9.72 -15.44 -21.65
N PHE A 44 9.56 -14.53 -20.69
CA PHE A 44 8.48 -13.51 -20.75
C PHE A 44 8.59 -12.62 -21.98
N LEU A 45 9.82 -12.22 -22.35
CA LEU A 45 10.08 -11.39 -23.52
C LEU A 45 9.77 -12.13 -24.84
N LEU A 46 10.04 -13.43 -24.89
CA LEU A 46 9.70 -14.26 -26.05
C LEU A 46 8.19 -14.48 -26.20
N ILE A 47 7.46 -14.65 -25.09
CA ILE A 47 5.99 -14.79 -25.11
C ILE A 47 5.33 -13.46 -25.51
N GLY A 48 5.82 -12.32 -25.01
CA GLY A 48 5.25 -10.99 -25.28
C GLY A 48 5.50 -10.45 -26.70
N ARG A 49 6.39 -11.06 -27.49
CA ARG A 49 6.72 -10.57 -28.85
C ARG A 49 5.86 -11.15 -29.98
N GLY A 50 4.90 -12.04 -29.69
CA GLY A 50 3.98 -12.56 -30.69
C GLY A 50 2.66 -11.80 -30.71
N THR A 51 2.52 -10.74 -31.52
CA THR A 51 1.29 -10.26 -32.21
C THR A 51 1.41 -8.80 -32.68
N ALA A 52 2.29 -8.52 -33.64
CA ALA A 52 2.19 -7.31 -34.46
C ALA A 52 1.55 -7.69 -35.81
N GLY A 53 0.21 -7.76 -35.83
CA GLY A 53 -0.57 -7.91 -37.05
C GLY A 53 -0.97 -6.53 -37.60
N PRO A 54 -0.67 -6.19 -38.86
CA PRO A 54 -1.13 -4.95 -39.47
C PRO A 54 -2.60 -5.11 -39.89
N GLY A 55 -3.52 -4.59 -39.07
CA GLY A 55 -4.95 -4.49 -39.40
C GLY A 55 -5.27 -3.15 -40.04
N ALA A 56 -5.14 -3.08 -41.37
CA ALA A 56 -5.78 -2.07 -42.20
C ALA A 56 -7.27 -2.41 -42.40
N GLY A 57 -8.17 -1.41 -42.45
CA GLY A 57 -9.53 -1.65 -42.95
C GLY A 57 -10.61 -0.65 -42.56
N GLU A 58 -10.61 0.48 -43.27
CA GLU A 58 -11.77 1.15 -43.90
C GLU A 58 -13.00 1.57 -43.06
N THR A 59 -13.12 2.91 -42.96
CA THR A 59 -14.33 3.71 -42.80
C THR A 59 -15.33 3.46 -43.95
N PRO A 60 -16.64 3.39 -43.64
CA PRO A 60 -17.57 4.27 -44.36
C PRO A 60 -18.60 4.96 -43.44
N THR A 61 -18.74 6.26 -43.67
CA THR A 61 -19.85 7.13 -43.23
C THR A 61 -21.02 7.00 -44.20
N PRO A 62 -22.28 6.88 -43.71
CA PRO A 62 -23.41 7.49 -44.40
C PRO A 62 -24.33 8.27 -43.42
N THR A 63 -24.53 9.57 -43.65
CA THR A 63 -25.63 10.21 -44.43
C THR A 63 -26.82 10.59 -43.56
N LEU A 64 -26.85 11.88 -43.21
CA LEU A 64 -27.97 12.57 -42.58
C LEU A 64 -29.17 12.63 -43.55
N THR A 65 -30.34 12.19 -43.09
CA THR A 65 -31.63 12.46 -43.75
C THR A 65 -32.38 13.48 -42.89
N ALA A 66 -32.69 14.63 -43.49
CA ALA A 66 -33.52 15.68 -42.92
C ALA A 66 -34.88 15.69 -43.63
N SER A 67 -35.98 15.66 -42.86
CA SER A 67 -37.37 16.01 -43.24
C SER A 67 -38.30 15.58 -42.08
N GLU A 68 -39.29 16.29 -41.53
CA GLU A 68 -40.10 17.45 -41.94
C GLU A 68 -40.63 18.25 -40.73
N SER A 69 -40.97 19.51 -41.02
CA SER A 69 -41.82 20.55 -40.40
C SER A 69 -42.90 20.24 -39.32
N PRO A 70 -43.37 21.28 -38.59
CA PRO A 70 -43.79 21.21 -37.18
C PRO A 70 -45.30 21.04 -36.94
N SER A 71 -45.64 20.51 -35.76
CA SER A 71 -46.99 20.47 -35.19
C SER A 71 -47.03 21.29 -33.87
N PRO A 72 -48.08 22.07 -33.59
CA PRO A 72 -48.05 23.14 -32.58
C PRO A 72 -48.01 22.66 -31.12
N SER A 73 -47.26 23.44 -30.34
CA SER A 73 -46.96 23.36 -28.91
C SER A 73 -48.11 22.96 -27.98
N PRO A 74 -47.92 21.97 -27.09
CA PRO A 74 -48.41 22.09 -25.72
C PRO A 74 -47.57 23.14 -24.99
N THR A 75 -48.24 24.03 -24.25
CA THR A 75 -47.57 24.96 -23.33
C THR A 75 -47.03 24.12 -22.16
N THR A 76 -45.81 23.62 -22.29
CA THR A 76 -45.07 23.03 -21.20
C THR A 76 -44.76 24.16 -20.23
N SER A 77 -45.39 24.10 -19.05
CA SER A 77 -44.96 24.88 -17.90
C SER A 77 -43.49 24.54 -17.66
N GLU A 78 -42.59 25.45 -18.01
CA GLU A 78 -41.18 25.37 -17.65
C GLU A 78 -41.12 25.42 -16.12
N GLU A 79 -41.09 24.24 -15.51
CA GLU A 79 -40.66 24.08 -14.14
C GLU A 79 -39.26 24.70 -14.04
N PRO A 80 -38.97 25.52 -13.00
CA PRO A 80 -37.70 26.20 -12.90
C PRO A 80 -36.56 25.20 -13.06
N ASP A 81 -35.66 25.48 -13.99
CA ASP A 81 -34.41 24.74 -14.19
C ASP A 81 -33.62 24.79 -12.88
N GLU A 82 -33.87 23.81 -12.01
CA GLU A 82 -33.11 23.63 -10.78
C GLU A 82 -31.66 23.39 -11.21
N THR A 83 -30.87 24.45 -11.08
CA THR A 83 -29.43 24.40 -11.28
C THR A 83 -28.88 23.31 -10.37
N GLN A 84 -28.62 22.13 -10.94
CA GLN A 84 -28.04 21.02 -10.19
C GLN A 84 -26.71 21.50 -9.60
N ALA A 85 -26.54 21.25 -8.30
CA ALA A 85 -25.28 21.50 -7.64
C ALA A 85 -24.16 20.72 -8.37
N PRO A 86 -22.94 21.27 -8.46
CA PRO A 86 -21.81 20.56 -9.05
C PRO A 86 -21.61 19.19 -8.42
N VAL A 87 -21.50 18.14 -9.24
CA VAL A 87 -21.23 16.77 -8.77
C VAL A 87 -19.78 16.67 -8.32
N ASP A 88 -19.58 16.24 -7.07
CA ASP A 88 -18.26 16.04 -6.49
C ASP A 88 -17.68 14.66 -6.81
N ASN A 89 -16.76 14.63 -7.76
CA ASN A 89 -16.07 13.43 -8.22
C ASN A 89 -14.67 13.27 -7.58
N SER A 90 -14.36 14.01 -6.52
CA SER A 90 -13.04 13.91 -5.88
C SER A 90 -12.90 12.61 -5.09
N THR A 91 -11.79 11.90 -5.29
CA THR A 91 -11.38 10.76 -4.45
C THR A 91 -10.96 11.28 -3.09
N ARG A 92 -11.56 10.76 -2.01
CA ARG A 92 -11.26 11.20 -0.63
C ARG A 92 -11.78 10.24 0.42
N PHE A 93 -11.16 10.28 1.61
CA PHE A 93 -11.77 9.75 2.82
C PHE A 93 -12.97 10.61 3.22
N THR A 94 -14.08 9.97 3.59
CA THR A 94 -15.28 10.63 4.11
C THR A 94 -15.40 10.47 5.62
N ASN A 95 -14.87 9.38 6.17
CA ASN A 95 -14.74 9.17 7.61
C ASN A 95 -13.54 8.26 7.90
N PHE A 96 -12.90 8.45 9.04
CA PHE A 96 -11.84 7.59 9.53
C PHE A 96 -11.89 7.55 11.06
N THR A 97 -11.83 6.34 11.63
CA THR A 97 -11.83 6.09 13.07
C THR A 97 -10.77 5.06 13.41
N ALA A 98 -9.96 5.30 14.44
CA ALA A 98 -8.99 4.33 14.96
C ALA A 98 -8.78 4.54 16.47
N ASP A 99 -8.45 3.46 17.18
CA ASP A 99 -7.99 3.54 18.56
C ASP A 99 -6.46 3.59 18.57
N LEU A 100 -5.90 4.80 18.65
CA LEU A 100 -4.46 5.05 18.46
C LEU A 100 -3.58 4.64 19.64
N THR A 101 -4.17 4.14 20.71
CA THR A 101 -3.46 3.73 21.93
C THR A 101 -3.57 2.23 22.09
N VAL A 102 -2.44 1.57 22.29
CA VAL A 102 -2.38 0.15 22.65
C VAL A 102 -1.73 0.00 24.01
N GLU A 103 -2.11 -1.05 24.73
CA GLU A 103 -1.49 -1.42 26.00
C GLU A 103 -0.74 -2.73 25.80
N CYS A 104 0.58 -2.64 25.69
CA CYS A 104 1.41 -3.84 25.67
C CYS A 104 1.59 -4.40 27.09
N ASP A 105 1.58 -5.74 27.20
CA ASP A 105 1.96 -6.44 28.42
C ASP A 105 3.50 -6.41 28.56
N PRO A 106 4.04 -5.78 29.62
CA PRO A 106 5.48 -5.68 29.83
C PRO A 106 6.15 -7.03 30.12
N THR A 107 5.38 -8.07 30.46
CA THR A 107 5.92 -9.43 30.69
C THR A 107 6.08 -10.22 29.39
N GLY A 108 5.37 -9.82 28.33
CA GLY A 108 5.32 -10.54 27.05
C GLY A 108 4.66 -11.91 27.12
N GLU A 109 3.91 -12.22 28.19
CA GLU A 109 3.21 -13.48 28.36
C GLU A 109 1.83 -13.48 27.69
N GLN A 110 1.23 -12.31 27.47
CA GLN A 110 -0.05 -12.16 26.77
C GLN A 110 0.10 -12.05 25.25
N ASP A 111 -0.99 -12.36 24.55
CA ASP A 111 -1.12 -12.16 23.12
C ASP A 111 -0.94 -10.67 22.77
N LYS A 112 -0.29 -10.39 21.64
CA LYS A 112 -0.08 -9.01 21.18
C LYS A 112 -1.43 -8.36 20.87
N PRO A 113 -1.65 -7.09 21.25
CA PRO A 113 -2.89 -6.40 20.94
C PRO A 113 -3.02 -6.19 19.43
N GLU A 114 -4.22 -6.37 18.91
CA GLU A 114 -4.58 -6.05 17.54
C GLU A 114 -4.90 -4.54 17.43
N ILE A 115 -4.50 -3.90 16.34
CA ILE A 115 -4.89 -2.52 16.06
C ILE A 115 -6.31 -2.45 15.50
N THR A 116 -7.06 -1.42 15.86
CA THR A 116 -8.44 -1.22 15.42
C THR A 116 -8.56 0.04 14.58
N PHE A 117 -9.14 -0.09 13.39
CA PHE A 117 -9.52 1.06 12.57
C PHE A 117 -10.69 0.73 11.64
N SER A 118 -11.37 1.77 11.20
CA SER A 118 -12.39 1.70 10.16
C SER A 118 -12.44 3.01 9.38
N TRP A 119 -12.81 2.92 8.11
CA TRP A 119 -12.84 4.07 7.22
C TRP A 119 -13.93 3.94 6.16
N THR A 120 -14.34 5.09 5.63
CA THR A 120 -15.18 5.19 4.44
C THR A 120 -14.59 6.20 3.47
N ALA A 121 -14.86 6.01 2.18
CA ALA A 121 -14.36 6.88 1.12
C ALA A 121 -15.45 7.21 0.10
N ALA A 122 -15.15 8.19 -0.74
CA ALA A 122 -15.93 8.53 -1.92
C ALA A 122 -15.02 8.46 -3.16
N ASN A 123 -15.59 7.95 -4.26
CA ASN A 123 -14.98 7.89 -5.59
C ASN A 123 -13.67 7.10 -5.66
N ALA A 124 -13.39 6.21 -4.71
CA ALA A 124 -12.24 5.32 -4.75
C ALA A 124 -12.54 4.06 -5.58
N VAL A 125 -11.59 3.65 -6.41
CA VAL A 125 -11.64 2.41 -7.21
C VAL A 125 -10.80 1.29 -6.60
N GLU A 126 -9.76 1.65 -5.85
CA GLU A 126 -8.97 0.71 -5.03
C GLU A 126 -8.64 1.33 -3.68
N ALA A 127 -8.38 0.49 -2.68
CA ALA A 127 -7.83 0.91 -1.41
C ALA A 127 -6.75 -0.08 -0.96
N TRP A 128 -5.67 0.44 -0.41
CA TRP A 128 -4.45 -0.29 -0.06
C TRP A 128 -4.02 0.02 1.37
N TYR A 129 -3.38 -0.95 2.02
CA TYR A 129 -2.85 -0.88 3.37
C TYR A 129 -1.35 -1.23 3.37
N THR A 130 -0.54 -0.51 4.16
CA THR A 130 0.84 -0.89 4.50
C THR A 130 1.14 -0.54 5.97
N PRO A 131 1.91 -1.38 6.70
CA PRO A 131 2.43 -1.06 8.03
C PRO A 131 3.70 -0.19 7.94
N SER A 132 3.60 0.92 7.22
CA SER A 132 4.65 1.92 7.06
C SER A 132 4.05 3.31 6.82
N ASP A 133 4.89 4.35 6.83
CA ASP A 133 4.52 5.72 6.48
C ASP A 133 4.53 6.00 4.96
N GLU A 134 4.74 4.97 4.14
CA GLU A 134 4.79 5.07 2.68
C GLU A 134 3.41 4.95 2.02
N ASP A 135 3.34 5.35 0.75
CA ASP A 135 2.17 5.13 -0.08
C ASP A 135 1.88 3.62 -0.23
N ALA A 136 0.79 3.17 0.39
CA ALA A 136 0.42 1.76 0.44
C ALA A 136 0.24 1.10 -0.93
N LYS A 137 -0.16 1.87 -1.96
CA LYS A 137 -0.31 1.33 -3.32
C LYS A 137 1.06 1.07 -3.95
N ASN A 138 2.05 1.92 -3.70
CA ASN A 138 3.40 1.76 -4.23
C ASN A 138 4.14 0.58 -3.58
N ASP A 139 3.92 0.35 -2.29
CA ASP A 139 4.46 -0.81 -1.57
C ASP A 139 3.76 -2.12 -2.01
N ASN A 140 2.52 -2.04 -2.50
CA ASN A 140 1.73 -3.16 -2.98
C ASN A 140 1.63 -4.29 -1.92
N TYR A 141 1.50 -3.89 -0.65
CA TYR A 141 1.46 -4.80 0.49
C TYR A 141 0.13 -5.55 0.57
N MET A 142 -0.97 -4.83 0.84
CA MET A 142 -2.30 -5.45 0.93
C MET A 142 -3.39 -4.56 0.33
N GLN A 143 -4.33 -5.17 -0.41
CA GLN A 143 -5.48 -4.48 -1.01
C GLN A 143 -6.77 -4.82 -0.25
N PHE A 144 -7.57 -3.81 0.07
CA PHE A 144 -8.90 -4.04 0.64
C PHE A 144 -9.87 -4.59 -0.42
N PRO A 145 -10.79 -5.51 -0.05
CA PRO A 145 -11.81 -6.02 -0.98
C PRO A 145 -12.78 -4.94 -1.47
N ASN A 146 -13.01 -3.89 -0.67
CA ASN A 146 -13.89 -2.78 -0.98
C ASN A 146 -13.11 -1.46 -0.92
N ALA A 147 -13.12 -0.72 -2.02
CA ALA A 147 -12.42 0.56 -2.13
C ALA A 147 -13.12 1.72 -1.42
N ASN A 148 -14.41 1.61 -1.09
CA ASN A 148 -15.21 2.71 -0.52
C ASN A 148 -15.49 2.57 0.98
N ALA A 149 -15.14 1.43 1.58
CA ALA A 149 -15.19 1.23 3.02
C ALA A 149 -14.33 0.03 3.40
N GLY A 150 -13.72 0.08 4.58
CA GLY A 150 -12.94 -1.02 5.13
C GLY A 150 -12.64 -0.87 6.62
N SER A 151 -12.12 -1.92 7.20
CA SER A 151 -11.72 -2.03 8.60
C SER A 151 -10.55 -3.00 8.76
N ASN A 152 -9.96 -3.08 9.95
CA ASN A 152 -8.92 -4.08 10.25
C ASN A 152 -9.38 -5.52 9.99
N ASN A 153 -10.68 -5.82 10.16
CA ASN A 153 -11.25 -7.15 9.93
C ASN A 153 -11.26 -7.58 8.44
N ASP A 154 -11.06 -6.65 7.52
CA ASP A 154 -11.05 -6.93 6.08
C ASP A 154 -9.65 -7.34 5.57
N LEU A 155 -8.65 -7.31 6.45
CA LEU A 155 -7.26 -7.67 6.17
C LEU A 155 -7.08 -9.18 6.31
N THR A 156 -6.19 -9.77 5.50
CA THR A 156 -6.00 -11.24 5.49
C THR A 156 -5.12 -11.74 6.62
N ASP A 157 -4.30 -10.86 7.18
CA ASP A 157 -3.30 -11.20 8.18
C ASP A 157 -3.65 -10.52 9.51
N GLU A 158 -3.19 -11.06 10.63
CA GLU A 158 -3.36 -10.41 11.94
C GLU A 158 -2.45 -9.18 12.02
N HIS A 159 -3.05 -8.02 12.27
CA HIS A 159 -2.31 -6.75 12.32
C HIS A 159 -2.04 -6.40 13.78
N LEU A 160 -1.01 -7.06 14.30
CA LEU A 160 -0.64 -6.99 15.70
C LEU A 160 0.38 -5.86 15.94
N PHE A 161 0.22 -5.15 17.05
CA PHE A 161 1.20 -4.16 17.46
C PHE A 161 2.51 -4.85 17.92
N PRO A 162 3.69 -4.37 17.49
CA PRO A 162 4.98 -4.99 17.79
C PRO A 162 5.48 -4.70 19.23
N CYS A 163 4.75 -5.20 20.23
CA CYS A 163 5.14 -5.03 21.65
C CYS A 163 6.58 -5.46 21.92
N ASN A 164 7.27 -4.71 22.81
CA ASN A 164 8.67 -4.89 23.24
C ASN A 164 9.75 -4.59 22.20
N HIS A 165 9.38 -4.19 20.98
CA HIS A 165 10.34 -3.81 19.94
C HIS A 165 10.31 -2.31 19.68
N ASP A 166 9.10 -1.75 19.58
CA ASP A 166 8.90 -0.37 19.16
C ASP A 166 7.84 0.31 20.05
N GLN A 167 8.03 1.62 20.26
CA GLN A 167 7.03 2.47 20.93
C GLN A 167 5.85 2.80 20.00
N TYR A 168 6.08 2.76 18.68
CA TYR A 168 5.14 3.23 17.67
C TYR A 168 4.95 2.19 16.57
N LEU A 169 3.76 2.19 15.97
CA LEU A 169 3.48 1.49 14.72
C LEU A 169 2.84 2.47 13.74
N ASP A 170 3.56 2.76 12.66
CA ASP A 170 3.08 3.58 11.56
C ASP A 170 2.27 2.72 10.58
N VAL A 171 1.13 3.27 10.16
CA VAL A 171 0.21 2.61 9.23
C VAL A 171 -0.30 3.63 8.22
N THR A 172 -0.32 3.24 6.96
CA THR A 172 -0.88 4.05 5.88
C THR A 172 -1.97 3.31 5.12
N ILE A 173 -3.10 3.98 4.92
CA ILE A 173 -4.14 3.56 3.98
C ILE A 173 -4.12 4.49 2.78
N THR A 174 -4.06 3.94 1.57
CA THR A 174 -4.07 4.73 0.32
C THR A 174 -5.27 4.37 -0.54
N LEU A 175 -6.08 5.37 -0.86
CA LEU A 175 -7.15 5.28 -1.85
C LEU A 175 -6.57 5.58 -3.24
N VAL A 176 -6.97 4.80 -4.24
CA VAL A 176 -6.70 5.09 -5.64
C VAL A 176 -8.00 5.51 -6.31
N GLY A 177 -7.99 6.67 -6.94
CA GLY A 177 -9.13 7.21 -7.70
C GLY A 177 -9.17 6.72 -9.14
N PRO A 178 -10.26 6.99 -9.88
CA PRO A 178 -10.46 6.51 -11.25
C PRO A 178 -9.43 7.05 -12.25
N ASN A 179 -8.74 8.16 -11.95
CA ASN A 179 -7.67 8.70 -12.79
C ASN A 179 -6.27 8.27 -12.33
N GLY A 180 -6.20 7.35 -11.37
CA GLY A 180 -4.94 6.90 -10.77
C GLY A 180 -4.36 7.87 -9.75
N GLU A 181 -5.11 8.88 -9.30
CA GLU A 181 -4.67 9.73 -8.19
C GLU A 181 -4.66 8.94 -6.87
N HIS A 182 -3.66 9.21 -6.03
CA HIS A 182 -3.51 8.57 -4.72
C HIS A 182 -3.89 9.56 -3.61
N VAL A 183 -4.67 9.10 -2.64
CA VAL A 183 -5.01 9.85 -1.43
C VAL A 183 -4.72 8.98 -0.21
N SER A 184 -3.70 9.34 0.55
CA SER A 184 -3.25 8.56 1.71
C SER A 184 -3.71 9.15 3.04
N HIS A 185 -3.98 8.29 4.00
CA HIS A 185 -4.21 8.63 5.40
C HIS A 185 -3.23 7.84 6.26
N HIS A 186 -2.39 8.57 6.99
CA HIS A 186 -1.36 8.01 7.85
C HIS A 186 -1.82 8.09 9.31
N VAL A 187 -1.64 7.01 10.06
CA VAL A 187 -1.93 6.93 11.49
C VAL A 187 -0.78 6.27 12.22
N VAL A 188 -0.55 6.72 13.45
CA VAL A 188 0.49 6.20 14.34
C VAL A 188 -0.18 5.66 15.58
N TYR A 189 0.04 4.40 15.87
CA TYR A 189 -0.36 3.78 17.13
C TYR A 189 0.78 3.91 18.13
N GLU A 190 0.45 4.14 19.40
CA GLU A 190 1.41 4.30 20.49
C GLU A 190 1.15 3.29 21.61
N ASP A 191 2.21 2.63 22.08
CA ASP A 191 2.17 1.85 23.31
C ASP A 191 2.29 2.76 24.53
N VAL A 192 1.19 2.87 25.28
CA VAL A 192 1.12 3.73 26.47
C VAL A 192 1.96 3.20 27.65
N ASN A 193 2.37 1.92 27.60
CA ASN A 193 3.17 1.28 28.63
C ASN A 193 4.68 1.30 28.34
N TRP A 194 5.11 1.90 27.22
CA TRP A 194 6.52 1.93 26.83
C TRP A 194 7.38 2.72 27.83
N GLN A 195 8.43 2.09 28.38
CA GLN A 195 9.32 2.71 29.39
C GLN A 195 10.71 3.12 28.90
N GLY A 196 11.08 2.78 27.65
CA GLY A 196 12.38 3.14 27.06
C GLY A 196 13.59 2.37 27.57
#